data_AF-W6P900-F1
#
_entry.id   AF-W6P900-F1
#
_cell.length_a   1.000
_cell.length_b   1.000
_cell.length_c   1.000
_cell.angle_alpha   90.00
_cell.angle_beta   90.00
_cell.angle_gamma   90.00
#
_symmetry.space_group_name_H-M   'P 1'
#
loop_
_entity.id
_entity.type
_entity.pdbx_description
1 polymer ?
#
loop_
_entity_poly.entity_id
_entity_poly.type
_entity_poly.pdbx_seq_one_letter_code
_entity_poly.pdbx_strand_id
1 'polypeptide(L)'
;MKTEKISDVLQGMDVNTEDAIVTLSDKIWKIGELSEIKEQVSDTVFAFHIVANVIGLYKGDGWQAIIEEHAELLPYISYAMYEIGLEKIGEATKNIEHIFPLDIDVLSLDKKQFCEVVNFVRGIREGRYFTITMEGLKGYTPEERKQLTAKYSEACEKLDAATENMWDYDSPDNEGWGVVSRYLEKHLQDNFWK
;
A
#
# COMPACT_ATOMS: atom_id res chain seq x y z
N MET A 1 20.67 -6.07 -21.87
CA MET A 1 19.70 -5.46 -20.95
C MET A 1 19.24 -4.15 -21.55
N LYS A 2 17.95 -3.81 -21.45
CA LYS A 2 17.44 -2.53 -21.96
C LYS A 2 18.03 -1.40 -21.13
N THR A 3 18.76 -0.48 -21.76
CA THR A 3 19.36 0.70 -21.11
C THR A 3 18.38 1.87 -21.12
N GLU A 4 17.13 1.65 -20.69
CA GLU A 4 16.11 2.70 -20.62
C GLU A 4 16.19 3.38 -19.25
N LYS A 5 16.28 4.71 -19.23
CA LYS A 5 16.27 5.52 -18.01
C LYS A 5 14.85 5.92 -17.64
N ILE A 6 14.61 6.28 -16.38
CA ILE A 6 13.33 6.82 -15.95
C ILE A 6 12.94 8.06 -16.79
N SER A 7 13.90 8.94 -17.08
CA SER A 7 13.68 10.10 -17.96
C SER A 7 13.25 9.73 -19.38
N ASP A 8 13.72 8.60 -19.91
CA ASP A 8 13.36 8.13 -21.26
C ASP A 8 11.90 7.68 -21.29
N VAL A 9 11.44 7.01 -20.23
CA VAL A 9 10.04 6.58 -20.07
C VAL A 9 9.11 7.78 -19.95
N LEU A 10 9.54 8.80 -19.20
CA LEU A 10 8.76 10.01 -18.95
C LEU A 10 8.76 11.00 -20.13
N GLN A 11 9.65 10.84 -21.12
CA GLN A 11 9.65 11.65 -22.35
C GLN A 11 9.61 13.18 -22.13
N GLY A 12 10.26 13.66 -21.07
CA GLY A 12 10.31 15.08 -20.74
C GLY A 12 9.09 15.64 -20.01
N MET A 13 8.19 14.79 -19.51
CA MET A 13 7.12 15.20 -18.61
C MET A 13 7.67 15.86 -17.34
N ASP A 14 6.93 16.83 -16.81
CA ASP A 14 7.25 17.46 -15.52
C ASP A 14 6.89 16.52 -14.37
N VAL A 15 7.92 16.04 -13.66
CA VAL A 15 7.78 15.11 -12.52
C VAL A 15 7.08 15.70 -11.31
N ASN A 16 6.85 17.02 -11.30
CA ASN A 16 6.03 17.68 -10.30
C ASN A 16 4.52 17.57 -10.58
N THR A 17 4.11 16.93 -11.68
CA THR A 17 2.70 16.73 -12.00
C THR A 17 2.24 15.32 -11.66
N GLU A 18 0.98 15.19 -11.22
CA GLU A 18 0.34 13.90 -11.02
C GLU A 18 0.31 13.07 -12.32
N ASP A 19 0.10 13.74 -13.47
CA ASP A 19 0.13 13.08 -14.79
C ASP A 19 1.43 12.32 -15.05
N ALA A 20 2.59 12.89 -14.68
CA ALA A 20 3.88 12.21 -14.84
C ALA A 20 4.01 10.99 -13.92
N ILE A 21 3.56 11.13 -12.67
CA ILE A 21 3.56 10.06 -11.67
C ILE A 21 2.67 8.91 -12.13
N VAL A 22 1.43 9.20 -12.54
CA VAL A 22 0.47 8.22 -13.04
C VAL A 22 0.98 7.57 -14.31
N THR A 23 1.53 8.33 -15.26
CA THR A 23 2.06 7.77 -16.51
C THR A 23 3.19 6.76 -16.26
N LEU A 24 4.10 7.08 -15.34
CA LEU A 24 5.17 6.16 -14.97
C LEU A 24 4.61 4.92 -14.26
N SER A 25 3.69 5.11 -13.32
CA SER A 25 3.05 4.00 -12.59
C SER A 25 2.29 3.06 -13.53
N ASP A 26 1.50 3.59 -14.47
CA ASP A 26 0.77 2.83 -15.48
C ASP A 26 1.69 2.03 -16.40
N LYS A 27 2.87 2.59 -16.71
CA LYS A 27 3.88 1.88 -17.50
C LYS A 27 4.42 0.67 -16.74
N ILE A 28 4.61 0.81 -15.44
CA ILE A 28 5.08 -0.25 -14.55
C ILE A 28 3.99 -1.31 -14.37
N TRP A 29 2.72 -0.91 -14.17
CA TRP A 29 1.61 -1.85 -14.03
C TRP A 29 1.39 -2.75 -15.25
N LYS A 30 1.75 -2.28 -16.45
CA LYS A 30 1.68 -3.10 -17.68
C LYS A 30 2.68 -4.25 -17.72
N ILE A 31 3.63 -4.33 -16.79
CA ILE A 31 4.64 -5.39 -16.73
C ILE A 31 4.03 -6.69 -16.20
N GLY A 32 3.18 -6.62 -15.17
CA GLY A 32 2.60 -7.80 -14.53
C GLY A 32 2.26 -7.58 -13.06
N GLU A 33 2.21 -8.67 -12.31
CA GLU A 33 1.95 -8.65 -10.86
C GLU A 33 3.13 -8.02 -10.10
N LEU A 34 2.92 -7.56 -8.86
CA LEU A 34 3.95 -6.86 -8.07
C LEU A 34 5.25 -7.67 -7.90
N SER A 35 5.16 -8.99 -7.76
CA SER A 35 6.34 -9.86 -7.69
C SER A 35 7.13 -9.86 -9.00
N GLU A 36 6.45 -9.92 -10.14
CA GLU A 36 7.07 -9.87 -11.47
C GLU A 36 7.64 -8.49 -11.77
N ILE A 37 6.96 -7.42 -11.36
CA ILE A 37 7.46 -6.05 -11.45
C ILE A 37 8.76 -5.94 -10.67
N LYS A 38 8.77 -6.37 -9.39
CA LYS A 38 9.94 -6.30 -8.51
C LYS A 38 11.16 -7.00 -9.09
N GLU A 39 10.97 -8.09 -9.84
CA GLU A 39 12.07 -8.82 -10.49
C GLU A 39 12.62 -8.12 -11.73
N GLN A 40 11.81 -7.27 -12.39
CA GLN A 40 12.14 -6.68 -13.70
C GLN A 40 12.60 -5.22 -13.63
N VAL A 41 12.02 -4.40 -12.75
CA VAL A 41 12.35 -2.97 -12.63
C VAL A 41 13.40 -2.75 -11.54
N SER A 42 14.16 -1.66 -11.64
CA SER A 42 15.12 -1.29 -10.59
C SER A 42 14.43 -1.06 -9.25
N ASP A 43 15.18 -1.22 -8.15
CA ASP A 43 14.62 -1.04 -6.81
C ASP A 43 14.06 0.38 -6.60
N THR A 44 14.68 1.37 -7.24
CA THR A 44 14.22 2.75 -7.33
C THR A 44 12.84 2.87 -7.99
N VAL A 45 12.66 2.26 -9.16
CA VAL A 45 11.36 2.26 -9.87
C VAL A 45 10.30 1.51 -9.07
N PHE A 46 10.67 0.40 -8.43
CA PHE A 46 9.74 -0.37 -7.62
C PHE A 46 9.29 0.42 -6.38
N ALA A 47 10.20 1.06 -5.66
CA ALA A 47 9.86 1.88 -4.50
C ALA A 47 8.97 3.06 -4.88
N PHE A 48 9.31 3.78 -5.97
CA PHE A 48 8.45 4.81 -6.54
C PHE A 48 7.04 4.28 -6.80
N HIS A 49 6.92 3.13 -7.47
CA HIS A 49 5.63 2.57 -7.87
C HIS A 49 4.76 2.23 -6.66
N ILE A 50 5.33 1.59 -5.63
CA ILE A 50 4.61 1.26 -4.41
C ILE A 50 4.12 2.53 -3.72
N VAL A 51 4.98 3.53 -3.52
CA VAL A 51 4.60 4.76 -2.82
C VAL A 51 3.55 5.55 -3.61
N ALA A 52 3.69 5.63 -4.94
CA ALA A 52 2.74 6.33 -5.78
C ALA A 52 1.33 5.71 -5.70
N ASN A 53 1.23 4.37 -5.74
CA ASN A 53 -0.05 3.68 -5.57
C ASN A 53 -0.61 3.86 -4.16
N VAL A 54 0.22 3.74 -3.12
CA VAL A 54 -0.24 3.94 -1.72
C VAL A 54 -0.79 5.35 -1.51
N ILE A 55 -0.11 6.39 -1.99
CA ILE A 55 -0.61 7.78 -1.88
C ILE A 55 -1.91 7.96 -2.67
N GLY A 56 -1.96 7.46 -3.91
CA GLY A 56 -3.16 7.57 -4.75
C GLY A 56 -4.38 6.88 -4.14
N LEU A 57 -4.20 5.68 -3.59
CA LEU A 57 -5.26 4.92 -2.91
C LEU A 57 -5.68 5.58 -1.60
N TYR A 58 -4.71 6.03 -0.81
CA TYR A 58 -4.97 6.72 0.45
C TYR A 58 -5.84 7.97 0.23
N LYS A 59 -5.55 8.78 -0.80
CA LYS A 59 -6.35 9.96 -1.15
C LYS A 59 -7.81 9.65 -1.48
N GLY A 60 -8.10 8.44 -1.97
CA GLY A 60 -9.45 8.00 -2.27
C GLY A 60 -10.22 7.62 -1.01
N ASP A 61 -9.70 6.63 -0.28
CA ASP A 61 -10.46 5.92 0.77
C ASP A 61 -9.63 5.60 2.04
N GLY A 62 -8.44 6.20 2.20
CA GLY A 62 -7.59 6.06 3.37
C GLY A 62 -6.87 4.71 3.49
N TRP A 63 -6.21 4.48 4.63
CA TRP A 63 -5.45 3.25 4.88
C TRP A 63 -6.31 1.99 4.95
N GLN A 64 -7.55 2.12 5.39
CA GLN A 64 -8.47 1.00 5.45
C GLN A 64 -8.68 0.36 4.07
N ALA A 65 -8.88 1.16 3.03
CA ALA A 65 -9.06 0.63 1.67
C ALA A 65 -7.79 -0.04 1.13
N ILE A 66 -6.61 0.52 1.43
CA ILE A 66 -5.34 -0.11 1.06
C ILE A 66 -5.22 -1.50 1.70
N ILE A 67 -5.55 -1.62 2.97
CA ILE A 67 -5.48 -2.88 3.72
C ILE A 67 -6.51 -3.90 3.21
N GLU A 68 -7.74 -3.46 2.94
CA GLU A 68 -8.87 -4.35 2.63
C GLU A 68 -8.99 -4.72 1.16
N GLU A 69 -8.55 -3.84 0.26
CA GLU A 69 -8.80 -3.97 -1.18
C GLU A 69 -7.52 -4.11 -2.01
N HIS A 70 -6.38 -3.68 -1.45
CA HIS A 70 -5.07 -3.67 -2.11
C HIS A 70 -3.98 -4.36 -1.27
N ALA A 71 -4.38 -5.47 -0.64
CA ALA A 71 -3.55 -6.21 0.31
C ALA A 71 -2.22 -6.71 -0.30
N GLU A 72 -2.16 -6.85 -1.63
CA GLU A 72 -0.96 -7.18 -2.39
C GLU A 72 0.18 -6.16 -2.24
N LEU A 73 -0.14 -4.90 -1.89
CA LEU A 73 0.86 -3.85 -1.67
C LEU A 73 1.55 -4.00 -0.31
N LEU A 74 0.85 -4.50 0.71
CA LEU A 74 1.27 -4.49 2.11
C LEU A 74 2.70 -5.01 2.34
N PRO A 75 3.15 -6.12 1.71
CA PRO A 75 4.51 -6.64 1.90
C PRO A 75 5.62 -5.69 1.47
N TYR A 76 5.30 -4.68 0.66
CA TYR A 76 6.27 -3.78 0.04
C TYR A 76 6.24 -2.36 0.61
N ILE A 77 5.17 -1.98 1.32
CA ILE A 77 4.94 -0.60 1.78
C ILE A 77 6.10 -0.14 2.68
N SER A 78 6.42 -0.90 3.73
CA SER A 78 7.43 -0.47 4.71
C SER A 78 8.78 -0.18 4.04
N TYR A 79 9.26 -1.11 3.20
CA TYR A 79 10.50 -0.93 2.45
C TYR A 79 10.46 0.31 1.55
N ALA A 80 9.41 0.47 0.75
CA ALA A 80 9.30 1.57 -0.19
C ALA A 80 9.22 2.93 0.52
N MET A 81 8.55 2.99 1.67
CA MET A 81 8.48 4.19 2.51
C MET A 81 9.85 4.57 3.07
N TYR A 82 10.66 3.60 3.54
CA TYR A 82 12.03 3.90 3.95
C TYR A 82 12.88 4.41 2.78
N GLU A 83 12.79 3.76 1.62
CA GLU A 83 13.57 4.10 0.43
C GLU A 83 13.33 5.55 -0.03
N ILE A 84 12.10 6.04 0.08
CA ILE A 84 11.75 7.42 -0.28
C ILE A 84 11.97 8.44 0.86
N GLY A 85 12.41 7.99 2.03
CA GLY A 85 12.69 8.85 3.20
C GLY A 85 11.48 9.14 4.10
N LEU A 86 10.42 8.33 4.01
CA LEU A 86 9.23 8.39 4.87
C LEU A 86 9.36 7.43 6.07
N GLU A 87 10.42 7.59 6.86
CA GLU A 87 10.81 6.65 7.92
C GLU A 87 9.69 6.35 8.93
N LYS A 88 8.91 7.36 9.31
CA LYS A 88 7.80 7.17 10.28
C LYS A 88 6.70 6.26 9.73
N ILE A 89 6.37 6.40 8.45
CA ILE A 89 5.38 5.55 7.79
C ILE A 89 5.96 4.15 7.55
N GLY A 90 7.24 4.09 7.17
CA GLY A 90 7.98 2.83 7.05
C GLY A 90 7.95 2.01 8.35
N GLU A 91 8.19 2.66 9.48
CA GLU A 91 8.11 2.00 10.80
C GLU A 91 6.68 1.59 11.16
N ALA A 92 5.70 2.48 10.95
CA ALA A 92 4.30 2.19 11.26
C ALA A 92 3.72 1.02 10.45
N THR A 93 4.26 0.77 9.25
CA THR A 93 3.79 -0.28 8.33
C THR A 93 4.64 -1.54 8.32
N LYS A 94 5.72 -1.59 9.12
CA LYS A 94 6.70 -2.69 9.09
C LYS A 94 6.15 -4.08 9.40
N ASN A 95 5.11 -4.15 10.21
CA ASN A 95 4.43 -5.40 10.59
C ASN A 95 2.92 -5.27 10.37
N ILE A 96 2.51 -4.56 9.30
CA ILE A 96 1.09 -4.29 9.02
C ILE A 96 0.29 -5.58 8.79
N GLU A 97 0.93 -6.66 8.36
CA GLU A 97 0.33 -7.99 8.24
C GLU A 97 -0.13 -8.57 9.59
N HIS A 98 0.48 -8.14 10.72
CA HIS A 98 0.09 -8.58 12.06
C HIS A 98 -1.17 -7.89 12.58
N ILE A 99 -1.80 -7.00 11.80
CA ILE A 99 -3.14 -6.49 12.14
C ILE A 99 -4.20 -7.59 12.05
N PHE A 100 -3.93 -8.64 11.27
CA PHE A 100 -4.83 -9.78 11.13
C PHE A 100 -4.61 -10.79 12.25
N PRO A 101 -5.69 -11.42 12.76
CA PRO A 101 -5.63 -12.24 13.97
C PRO A 101 -5.17 -13.68 13.72
N LEU A 102 -4.79 -14.05 12.50
CA LEU A 102 -4.46 -15.44 12.19
C LEU A 102 -2.95 -15.64 12.15
N ASP A 103 -2.48 -16.74 12.73
CA ASP A 103 -1.10 -17.21 12.65
C ASP A 103 -0.86 -17.99 11.35
N ILE A 104 -1.20 -17.35 10.22
CA ILE A 104 -0.97 -17.82 8.85
C ILE A 104 -0.62 -16.62 7.97
N ASP A 105 -0.08 -16.89 6.78
CA ASP A 105 0.05 -15.86 5.75
C ASP A 105 -1.32 -15.49 5.19
N VAL A 106 -1.96 -14.49 5.80
CA VAL A 106 -3.28 -13.97 5.42
C VAL A 106 -3.29 -13.42 4.00
N LEU A 107 -2.16 -12.94 3.48
CA LEU A 107 -2.03 -12.36 2.15
C LEU A 107 -1.95 -13.43 1.05
N SER A 108 -1.61 -14.68 1.41
CA SER A 108 -1.64 -15.83 0.50
C SER A 108 -3.03 -16.47 0.34
N LEU A 109 -4.02 -16.03 1.12
CA LEU A 109 -5.37 -16.56 1.09
C LEU A 109 -6.07 -16.25 -0.24
N ASP A 110 -7.00 -17.11 -0.64
CA ASP A 110 -7.88 -16.76 -1.74
C ASP A 110 -8.76 -15.55 -1.38
N LYS A 111 -9.26 -14.83 -2.39
CA LYS A 111 -10.04 -13.60 -2.19
C LYS A 111 -11.24 -13.77 -1.26
N LYS A 112 -11.88 -14.95 -1.25
CA LYS A 112 -13.05 -15.21 -0.40
C LYS A 112 -12.63 -15.39 1.06
N GLN A 113 -11.57 -16.15 1.30
CA GLN A 113 -10.99 -16.34 2.63
C GLN A 113 -10.45 -15.02 3.19
N PHE A 114 -9.70 -14.26 2.39
CA PHE A 114 -9.21 -12.94 2.79
C PHE A 114 -10.37 -11.99 3.15
N CYS A 115 -11.41 -11.93 2.31
CA CYS A 115 -12.62 -11.15 2.59
C CYS A 115 -13.31 -11.59 3.89
N GLU A 116 -13.28 -12.88 4.22
CA GLU A 116 -13.81 -13.36 5.50
C GLU A 116 -13.00 -12.84 6.69
N VAL A 117 -11.66 -12.86 6.60
CA VAL A 117 -10.76 -12.30 7.64
C VAL A 117 -11.00 -10.79 7.81
N VAL A 118 -11.08 -10.03 6.71
CA VAL A 118 -11.38 -8.59 6.74
C VAL A 118 -12.72 -8.31 7.42
N ASN A 119 -13.79 -9.01 7.02
CA ASN A 119 -15.10 -8.86 7.64
C ASN A 119 -15.11 -9.25 9.12
N PHE A 120 -14.29 -10.23 9.50
CA PHE A 120 -14.15 -10.64 10.89
C PHE A 120 -13.55 -9.54 11.76
N VAL A 121 -12.48 -8.88 11.30
CA VAL A 121 -11.83 -7.79 12.04
C VAL A 121 -12.60 -6.47 11.98
N ARG A 122 -13.31 -6.17 10.88
CA ARG A 122 -14.02 -4.90 10.69
C ARG A 122 -15.23 -4.73 11.61
N GLY A 123 -15.85 -5.81 12.08
CA GLY A 123 -17.01 -5.69 12.95
C GLY A 123 -17.40 -6.99 13.61
N ILE A 124 -18.35 -6.91 14.54
CA ILE A 124 -18.77 -8.02 15.41
C ILE A 124 -20.07 -8.71 14.98
N ARG A 125 -20.71 -8.24 13.90
CA ARG A 125 -22.03 -8.75 13.49
C ARG A 125 -21.89 -10.01 12.65
N GLU A 126 -22.27 -11.15 13.21
CA GLU A 126 -22.65 -12.35 12.46
C GLU A 126 -24.15 -12.37 12.21
N GLY A 127 -24.56 -12.85 11.04
CA GLY A 127 -25.97 -12.88 10.67
C GLY A 127 -26.18 -13.27 9.23
N ARG A 128 -27.32 -12.89 8.65
CA ARG A 128 -27.72 -13.30 7.29
C ARG A 128 -26.66 -13.02 6.20
N TYR A 129 -25.81 -12.01 6.40
CA TYR A 129 -24.86 -11.52 5.39
C TYR A 129 -23.39 -11.86 5.69
N PHE A 130 -23.07 -12.41 6.86
CA PHE A 130 -21.72 -12.81 7.22
C PHE A 130 -21.75 -14.03 8.14
N THR A 131 -21.06 -15.08 7.72
CA THR A 131 -20.93 -16.34 8.47
C THR A 131 -19.48 -16.73 8.48
N ILE A 132 -18.94 -17.01 9.66
CA ILE A 132 -17.56 -17.47 9.81
C ILE A 132 -17.49 -18.94 9.38
N THR A 133 -16.71 -19.21 8.34
CA THR A 133 -16.45 -20.55 7.82
C THR A 133 -15.04 -21.03 8.13
N MET A 134 -14.08 -20.12 8.29
CA MET A 134 -12.68 -20.44 8.60
C MET A 134 -12.51 -20.95 10.03
N GLU A 135 -11.94 -22.14 10.18
CA GLU A 135 -11.69 -22.77 11.49
C GLU A 135 -10.81 -21.90 12.41
N GLY A 136 -9.80 -21.22 11.86
CA GLY A 136 -8.94 -20.32 12.63
C GLY A 136 -9.68 -19.12 13.23
N LEU A 137 -10.80 -18.69 12.64
CA LEU A 137 -11.62 -17.58 13.13
C LEU A 137 -12.68 -18.05 14.14
N LYS A 138 -13.16 -19.30 14.04
CA LYS A 138 -14.16 -19.87 14.97
C LYS A 138 -13.64 -20.04 16.40
N GLY A 139 -12.32 -20.08 16.58
CA GLY A 139 -11.69 -20.20 17.90
C GLY A 139 -11.83 -18.96 18.78
N TYR A 140 -12.17 -17.81 18.20
CA TYR A 140 -12.28 -16.54 18.92
C TYR A 140 -13.66 -16.36 19.57
N THR A 141 -13.65 -15.98 20.84
CA THR A 141 -14.84 -15.53 21.56
C THR A 141 -15.31 -14.15 21.07
N PRO A 142 -16.59 -13.78 21.33
CA PRO A 142 -17.08 -12.44 20.99
C PRO A 142 -16.28 -11.29 21.64
N GLU A 143 -15.75 -11.49 22.84
CA GLU A 143 -14.95 -10.48 23.54
C GLU A 143 -13.55 -10.34 22.93
N GLU A 144 -12.90 -11.46 22.58
CA GLU A 144 -11.63 -11.43 21.84
C GLU A 144 -11.81 -10.76 20.48
N ARG A 145 -12.89 -11.07 19.75
CA ARG A 145 -13.19 -10.41 18.48
C ARG A 145 -13.37 -8.91 18.64
N LYS A 146 -14.05 -8.45 19.69
CA LYS A 146 -14.19 -7.01 19.98
C LYS A 146 -12.83 -6.33 20.20
N GLN A 147 -11.92 -6.99 20.90
CA GLN A 147 -10.55 -6.49 21.10
C GLN A 147 -9.76 -6.44 19.79
N LEU A 148 -9.91 -7.46 18.93
CA LEU A 148 -9.28 -7.50 17.61
C LEU A 148 -9.82 -6.39 16.69
N THR A 149 -11.13 -6.18 16.67
CA THR A 149 -11.74 -5.06 15.94
C THR A 149 -11.22 -3.71 16.43
N ALA A 150 -11.13 -3.50 17.74
CA ALA A 150 -10.60 -2.27 18.30
C ALA A 150 -9.13 -2.03 17.90
N LYS A 151 -8.29 -3.08 17.96
CA LYS A 151 -6.88 -3.00 17.52
C LYS A 151 -6.75 -2.70 16.03
N TYR A 152 -7.58 -3.32 15.21
CA TYR A 152 -7.62 -3.08 13.76
C TYR A 152 -7.98 -1.62 13.45
N SER A 153 -9.07 -1.11 14.04
CA SER A 153 -9.47 0.28 13.89
C SER A 153 -8.39 1.25 14.38
N GLU A 154 -7.79 1.00 15.55
CA GLU A 154 -6.70 1.82 16.09
C GLU A 154 -5.47 1.83 15.16
N ALA A 155 -5.16 0.71 14.49
CA ALA A 155 -4.06 0.65 13.54
C ALA A 155 -4.34 1.52 12.30
N CYS A 156 -5.54 1.43 11.72
CA CYS A 156 -5.95 2.27 10.59
C CYS A 156 -5.93 3.76 10.98
N GLU A 157 -6.54 4.12 12.11
CA GLU A 157 -6.58 5.51 12.60
C GLU A 157 -5.19 6.11 12.83
N LYS A 158 -4.24 5.31 13.36
CA LYS A 158 -2.85 5.75 13.54
C LYS A 158 -2.15 5.99 12.22
N LEU A 159 -2.41 5.16 11.21
CA LEU A 159 -1.84 5.33 9.89
C LEU A 159 -2.42 6.56 9.20
N ASP A 160 -3.74 6.74 9.23
CA ASP A 160 -4.42 7.92 8.69
C ASP A 160 -3.91 9.21 9.36
N ALA A 161 -3.84 9.25 10.69
CA ALA A 161 -3.32 10.40 11.44
C ALA A 161 -1.83 10.69 11.13
N ALA A 162 -1.06 9.68 10.75
CA ALA A 162 0.33 9.85 10.36
C ALA A 162 0.48 10.43 8.93
N THR A 163 -0.55 10.32 8.08
CA THR A 163 -0.48 10.65 6.66
C THR A 163 -1.39 11.79 6.20
N GLU A 164 -2.47 12.12 6.93
CA GLU A 164 -3.47 13.13 6.55
C GLU A 164 -2.84 14.47 6.15
N ASN A 165 -1.97 15.02 7.00
CA ASN A 165 -1.34 16.32 6.76
C ASN A 165 -0.28 16.28 5.65
N MET A 166 0.07 15.08 5.17
CA MET A 166 1.09 14.88 4.16
C MET A 166 0.50 14.58 2.79
N TRP A 167 -0.58 13.81 2.71
CA TRP A 167 -1.04 13.21 1.45
C TRP A 167 -2.44 13.64 1.02
N ASP A 168 -3.22 14.30 1.89
CA ASP A 168 -4.53 14.82 1.51
C ASP A 168 -4.42 15.85 0.37
N TYR A 169 -5.52 16.07 -0.36
CA TYR A 169 -5.54 16.97 -1.52
C TYR A 169 -5.19 18.43 -1.20
N ASP A 170 -5.41 18.87 0.04
CA ASP A 170 -5.04 20.20 0.53
C ASP A 170 -3.63 20.25 1.15
N SER A 171 -2.88 19.14 1.07
CA SER A 171 -1.49 19.09 1.52
C SER A 171 -0.66 20.15 0.80
N PRO A 172 0.09 20.99 1.54
CA PRO A 172 0.84 22.09 0.97
C PRO A 172 2.03 21.62 0.12
N ASP A 173 2.43 20.35 0.25
CA ASP A 173 3.57 19.78 -0.47
C ASP A 173 3.12 19.09 -1.77
N ASN A 174 2.85 19.92 -2.78
CA ASN A 174 2.42 19.49 -4.11
C ASN A 174 1.18 18.57 -4.06
N GLU A 175 0.14 18.99 -3.33
CA GLU A 175 -1.10 18.22 -3.14
C GLU A 175 -0.81 16.80 -2.62
N GLY A 176 0.26 16.64 -1.84
CA GLY A 176 0.69 15.36 -1.28
C GLY A 176 1.64 14.52 -2.14
N TRP A 177 1.89 14.94 -3.39
CA TRP A 177 2.82 14.27 -4.29
C TRP A 177 4.28 14.73 -4.14
N GLY A 178 4.55 15.77 -3.35
CA GLY A 178 5.86 16.43 -3.34
C GLY A 178 7.02 15.51 -2.95
N VAL A 179 6.77 14.54 -2.06
CA VAL A 179 7.75 13.52 -1.71
C VAL A 179 8.11 12.61 -2.89
N VAL A 180 7.11 12.21 -3.69
CA VAL A 180 7.27 11.39 -4.90
C VAL A 180 8.00 12.18 -5.99
N SER A 181 7.60 13.43 -6.22
CA SER A 181 8.24 14.30 -7.20
C SER A 181 9.73 14.50 -6.89
N ARG A 182 10.07 14.85 -5.64
CA ARG A 182 11.48 15.01 -5.22
C ARG A 182 12.28 13.72 -5.32
N TYR A 183 11.65 12.56 -5.12
CA TYR A 183 12.31 11.28 -5.34
C TYR A 183 12.61 11.07 -6.82
N LEU A 184 11.61 11.23 -7.69
CA LEU A 184 11.81 11.12 -9.14
C LEU A 184 12.89 12.08 -9.64
N GLU A 185 12.89 13.35 -9.22
CA GLU A 185 13.89 14.34 -9.62
C GLU A 185 15.34 13.87 -9.36
N LYS A 186 15.57 13.20 -8.22
CA LYS A 186 16.90 12.67 -7.87
C LYS A 186 17.29 11.44 -8.69
N HIS A 187 16.30 10.72 -9.20
CA HIS A 187 16.45 9.39 -9.78
C HIS A 187 16.17 9.33 -11.28
N LEU A 188 15.91 10.47 -11.95
CA LEU A 188 15.61 10.51 -13.39
C LEU A 188 16.63 9.77 -14.28
N GLN A 189 17.90 9.77 -13.87
CA GLN A 189 19.00 9.14 -14.63
C GLN A 189 19.28 7.69 -14.21
N ASP A 190 18.51 7.15 -13.29
CA ASP A 190 18.62 5.75 -12.88
C ASP A 190 17.97 4.84 -13.92
N ASN A 191 18.42 3.58 -13.93
CA ASN A 191 17.89 2.59 -14.85
C ASN A 191 16.45 2.28 -14.50
N PHE A 192 15.59 2.18 -15.52
CA PHE A 192 14.22 1.74 -15.34
C PHE A 192 14.18 0.23 -15.07
N TRP A 193 14.91 -0.54 -15.87
CA TRP A 193 15.03 -1.99 -15.77
C TRP A 193 16.19 -2.41 -14.87
N LYS A 194 16.07 -3.58 -14.24
CA LYS A 194 17.20 -4.29 -13.60
C LYS A 194 18.25 -4.72 -14.60
#